data_AF-A0A5C3PEQ9-F1
#
_entry.id   AF-A0A5C3PEQ9-F1
#
_cell.length_a   1.000
_cell.length_b   1.000
_cell.length_c   1.000
_cell.angle_alpha   90.00
_cell.angle_beta   90.00
_cell.angle_gamma   90.00
#
_symmetry.space_group_name_H-M   'P 1'
#
loop_
_entity.id
_entity.type
_entity.pdbx_description
1 polymer ?
#
loop_
_entity_poly.entity_id
_entity_poly.type
_entity_poly.pdbx_seq_one_letter_code
_entity_poly.pdbx_strand_id
1 'polypeptide(L)'
;MNEPWNTYQKHLEVLGHGLPLWDPAPKVVQRSLAVTDAMVAEGSSSPPIEIIPGSVLYPIPFGGFGILFNAMKRGDEHAWQPRGVPDHFQTLQEFTGMRRQLSSPSPVEDLKGFTYSNVAVKTKIPIGGDVSVSAARAPILDLPVQGGSGAFLVTVDTPIYVSFQSQLSVESYMLEYHAQWMRMGFLKYGLPIKNEDLYLVIGTIKTTHWLVGSHRKPFSHLPLDATFATHEGRNSSFHHGPQCASSPGDNNQCIFVHYAKLKRRPPRTGVKRLWHSARLYFRGQNSKAIEYADPMSELPLWQRRAEREQLGPLSQPAPDPVDVLLDYILHEQPDADIAIASSLQIVALFKASLHHPIHSALEVGTGGLEAAH
;
A
#
# COMPACT_ATOMS: atom_id res chain seq x y z
N MET A 1 -17.98 -7.54 7.55
CA MET A 1 -18.19 -6.08 7.49
C MET A 1 -16.92 -5.45 6.89
N ASN A 2 -17.01 -4.39 6.08
CA ASN A 2 -15.84 -3.81 5.40
C ASN A 2 -15.00 -2.97 6.34
N GLU A 3 -13.90 -3.50 6.86
CA GLU A 3 -12.99 -2.86 7.81
C GLU A 3 -12.64 -1.38 7.52
N PRO A 4 -12.40 -0.54 8.55
CA PRO A 4 -12.26 0.91 8.35
C PRO A 4 -11.09 1.28 7.43
N TRP A 5 -9.98 0.53 7.49
CA TRP A 5 -8.86 0.69 6.57
C TRP A 5 -9.24 0.35 5.13
N ASN A 6 -10.10 -0.66 4.89
CA ASN A 6 -10.60 -0.98 3.54
C ASN A 6 -11.47 0.16 3.00
N THR A 7 -12.26 0.79 3.88
CA THR A 7 -13.08 1.95 3.50
C THR A 7 -12.19 3.14 3.17
N TYR A 8 -11.19 3.41 4.00
CA TYR A 8 -10.19 4.45 3.76
C TYR A 8 -9.48 4.26 2.42
N GLN A 9 -8.94 3.07 2.18
CA GLN A 9 -8.24 2.74 0.95
C GLN A 9 -9.14 2.89 -0.27
N LYS A 10 -10.30 2.25 -0.26
CA LYS A 10 -11.26 2.33 -1.37
C LYS A 10 -11.62 3.77 -1.75
N HIS A 11 -11.78 4.65 -0.76
CA HIS A 11 -12.24 6.01 -0.99
C HIS A 11 -11.12 6.97 -1.41
N LEU A 12 -9.88 6.80 -0.93
CA LEU A 12 -8.78 7.70 -1.29
C LEU A 12 -7.92 7.21 -2.45
N GLU A 13 -7.93 5.91 -2.78
CA GLU A 13 -7.18 5.37 -3.92
C GLU A 13 -7.64 5.97 -5.26
N VAL A 14 -8.92 6.35 -5.37
CA VAL A 14 -9.49 7.00 -6.56
C VAL A 14 -8.88 8.37 -6.87
N LEU A 15 -8.15 8.97 -5.92
CA LEU A 15 -7.46 10.24 -6.12
C LEU A 15 -6.21 10.09 -6.99
N GLY A 16 -5.74 8.86 -7.23
CA GLY A 16 -4.60 8.61 -8.13
C GLY A 16 -3.22 8.94 -7.54
N HIS A 17 -3.13 9.08 -6.22
CA HIS A 17 -1.87 9.30 -5.49
C HIS A 17 -1.16 8.01 -5.04
N GLY A 18 -1.63 6.85 -5.54
CA GLY A 18 -1.14 5.53 -5.12
C GLY A 18 -1.99 4.94 -4.00
N LEU A 19 -1.45 3.94 -3.30
CA LEU A 19 -2.13 3.27 -2.20
C LEU A 19 -2.05 4.12 -0.93
N PRO A 20 -3.19 4.58 -0.39
CA PRO A 20 -3.22 5.32 0.87
C PRO A 20 -2.92 4.37 2.05
N LEU A 21 -2.06 4.82 2.97
CA LEU A 21 -1.69 4.07 4.16
C LEU A 21 -2.61 4.44 5.33
N TRP A 22 -3.20 3.42 5.96
CA TRP A 22 -4.07 3.60 7.12
C TRP A 22 -3.30 4.02 8.37
N ASP A 23 -2.07 3.51 8.51
CA ASP A 23 -1.15 3.93 9.56
C ASP A 23 0.17 4.44 8.94
N PRO A 24 0.23 5.75 8.63
CA PRO A 24 1.43 6.43 8.16
C PRO A 24 2.56 6.53 9.19
N ALA A 25 2.33 6.17 10.47
CA ALA A 25 3.32 6.35 11.51
C ALA A 25 4.57 5.46 11.26
N PRO A 26 5.78 5.97 11.55
CA PRO A 26 7.00 5.18 11.49
C PRO A 26 6.88 3.94 12.37
N LYS A 27 7.31 2.79 11.86
CA LYS A 27 7.18 1.52 12.59
C LYS A 27 8.40 1.32 13.47
N VAL A 28 8.20 1.21 14.78
CA VAL A 28 9.27 0.75 15.67
C VAL A 28 9.46 -0.75 15.44
N VAL A 29 10.71 -1.18 15.23
CA VAL A 29 11.02 -2.61 15.18
C VAL A 29 10.78 -3.18 16.57
N GLN A 30 9.65 -3.82 16.77
CA GLN A 30 9.55 -4.80 17.84
C GLN A 30 10.54 -5.90 17.49
N ARG A 31 11.74 -5.87 18.10
CA ARG A 31 12.66 -7.00 18.08
C ARG A 31 11.87 -8.17 18.64
N SER A 32 11.43 -9.05 17.75
CA SER A 32 10.72 -10.28 18.10
C SER A 32 11.60 -11.06 19.08
N LEU A 33 11.20 -11.05 20.36
CA LEU A 33 11.36 -11.98 21.50
C LEU A 33 12.21 -13.27 21.36
N ALA A 34 13.30 -13.28 20.59
CA ALA A 34 14.15 -14.46 20.40
C ALA A 34 15.65 -14.13 20.45
N VAL A 35 16.03 -13.04 21.13
CA VAL A 35 17.42 -12.83 21.55
C VAL A 35 17.44 -12.94 23.06
N THR A 36 17.92 -14.09 23.52
CA THR A 36 18.19 -14.43 24.91
C THR A 36 18.90 -13.28 25.63
N ASP A 37 18.37 -12.94 26.81
CA ASP A 37 18.76 -12.03 27.91
C ASP A 37 20.25 -11.75 28.22
N ALA A 38 21.14 -11.66 27.22
CA ALA A 38 22.53 -11.28 27.44
C ALA A 38 22.80 -9.90 26.82
N MET A 39 22.80 -8.88 27.69
CA MET A 39 23.43 -7.56 27.50
C MET A 39 22.74 -6.60 26.52
N VAL A 40 21.49 -6.20 26.82
CA VAL A 40 20.95 -4.94 26.27
C VAL A 40 21.42 -3.80 27.17
N ALA A 41 22.45 -3.08 26.73
CA ALA A 41 22.75 -1.76 27.24
C ALA A 41 21.52 -0.87 27.03
N GLU A 42 20.97 -0.37 28.14
CA GLU A 42 19.94 0.67 28.13
C GLU A 42 20.49 1.88 27.35
N GLY A 43 19.85 2.24 26.23
CA GLY A 43 20.15 3.48 25.52
C GLY A 43 20.11 3.44 23.99
N SER A 44 20.12 2.27 23.36
CA SER A 44 20.06 2.19 21.88
C SER A 44 18.66 1.80 21.41
N SER A 45 17.69 2.73 21.53
CA SER A 45 16.43 2.59 20.81
C SER A 45 16.73 2.52 19.31
N SER A 46 16.45 1.39 18.67
CA SER A 46 16.57 1.26 17.22
C SER A 46 15.76 2.39 16.56
N PRO A 47 16.30 3.10 15.56
CA PRO A 47 15.56 4.15 14.88
C PRO A 47 14.26 3.58 14.29
N PRO A 48 13.17 4.37 14.27
CA PRO A 48 11.94 3.94 13.65
C PRO A 48 12.18 3.65 12.17
N ILE A 49 11.58 2.58 11.65
CA ILE A 49 11.69 2.27 10.23
C ILE A 49 10.65 3.07 9.46
N GLU A 50 11.16 3.78 8.48
CA GLU A 50 10.39 4.57 7.53
C GLU A 50 10.14 3.78 6.24
N ILE A 51 8.94 3.95 5.65
CA ILE A 51 8.66 3.49 4.29
C ILE A 51 9.24 4.51 3.31
N ILE A 52 10.27 4.12 2.57
CA ILE A 52 10.94 4.93 1.53
C ILE A 52 10.93 4.18 0.19
N PRO A 53 11.20 4.85 -0.96
CA PRO A 53 11.44 4.14 -2.22
C PRO A 53 12.49 3.03 -2.07
N GLY A 54 12.22 1.88 -2.67
CA GLY A 54 13.01 0.65 -2.53
C GLY A 54 12.57 -0.26 -1.39
N SER A 55 11.69 0.19 -0.49
CA SER A 55 11.17 -0.69 0.57
C SER A 55 10.34 -1.81 -0.04
N VAL A 56 10.59 -3.05 0.38
CA VAL A 56 9.76 -4.20 0.02
C VAL A 56 8.81 -4.47 1.18
N LEU A 57 7.52 -4.26 0.95
CA LEU A 57 6.49 -4.41 1.96
C LEU A 57 5.71 -5.71 1.79
N TYR A 58 5.13 -6.19 2.88
CA TYR A 58 4.11 -7.23 2.91
C TYR A 58 2.93 -6.77 3.76
N PRO A 59 1.70 -7.18 3.41
CA PRO A 59 0.52 -6.81 4.18
C PRO A 59 0.57 -7.43 5.58
N ILE A 60 0.18 -6.66 6.59
CA ILE A 60 -0.08 -7.13 7.96
C ILE A 60 -1.55 -6.88 8.31
N PRO A 61 -2.10 -7.49 9.38
CA PRO A 61 -3.47 -7.23 9.81
C PRO A 61 -3.77 -5.74 10.02
N PHE A 62 -5.05 -5.38 9.98
CA PHE A 62 -5.55 -4.01 10.22
C PHE A 62 -5.12 -2.97 9.17
N GLY A 63 -4.88 -3.40 7.92
CA GLY A 63 -4.55 -2.50 6.80
C GLY A 63 -3.15 -1.89 6.88
N GLY A 64 -2.28 -2.44 7.73
CA GLY A 64 -0.90 -2.03 7.85
C GLY A 64 0.02 -2.75 6.86
N PHE A 65 1.26 -2.27 6.80
CA PHE A 65 2.34 -2.91 6.06
C PHE A 65 3.54 -3.17 6.97
N GLY A 66 4.14 -4.35 6.82
CA GLY A 66 5.44 -4.67 7.38
C GLY A 66 6.53 -4.47 6.33
N ILE A 67 7.71 -4.00 6.75
CA ILE A 67 8.89 -3.88 5.89
C ILE A 67 9.68 -5.19 5.96
N LEU A 68 9.89 -5.83 4.82
CA LEU A 68 10.72 -7.02 4.69
C LEU A 68 12.21 -6.64 4.66
N PHE A 69 12.59 -5.72 3.79
CA PHE A 69 13.93 -5.15 3.65
C PHE A 69 13.85 -3.92 2.72
N ASN A 70 14.96 -3.19 2.52
CA ASN A 70 15.02 -2.13 1.53
C ASN A 70 16.04 -2.44 0.42
N ALA A 71 15.58 -2.49 -0.83
CA ALA A 71 16.39 -2.82 -2.01
C ALA A 71 17.38 -1.73 -2.44
N MET A 72 17.25 -0.50 -1.93
CA MET A 72 18.13 0.63 -2.21
C MET A 72 19.23 0.80 -1.16
N LYS A 73 19.06 0.18 0.00
CA LYS A 73 19.97 0.33 1.14
C LYS A 73 20.93 -0.84 1.17
N ARG A 74 22.17 -0.60 1.60
CA ARG A 74 23.17 -1.67 1.65
C ARG A 74 22.77 -2.73 2.68
N GLY A 75 23.28 -3.94 2.50
CA GLY A 75 22.94 -5.07 3.38
C GLY A 75 23.45 -4.92 4.81
N ASP A 76 24.52 -4.14 5.01
CA ASP A 76 25.13 -3.81 6.31
C ASP A 76 24.40 -2.68 7.05
N GLU A 77 23.48 -1.96 6.40
CA GLU A 77 22.70 -0.89 7.02
C GLU A 77 21.53 -1.44 7.85
N HIS A 78 21.82 -1.97 9.05
CA HIS A 78 20.83 -2.60 9.93
C HIS A 78 19.58 -1.75 10.23
N ALA A 79 19.70 -0.42 10.22
CA ALA A 79 18.56 0.49 10.40
C ALA A 79 17.49 0.34 9.31
N TRP A 80 17.91 0.01 8.08
CA TRP A 80 17.05 -0.17 6.91
C TRP A 80 16.79 -1.63 6.57
N GLN A 81 17.56 -2.54 7.17
CA GLN A 81 17.49 -3.98 7.01
C GLN A 81 17.08 -4.65 8.33
N PRO A 82 15.89 -4.34 8.88
CA PRO A 82 15.47 -4.83 10.20
C PRO A 82 15.39 -6.34 10.31
N ARG A 83 15.31 -6.99 9.14
CA ARG A 83 15.16 -8.42 8.92
C ARG A 83 16.35 -8.97 8.11
N GLY A 84 17.44 -8.21 8.02
CA GLY A 84 18.54 -8.47 7.10
C GLY A 84 18.08 -8.36 5.64
N VAL A 85 18.79 -9.04 4.76
CA VAL A 85 18.56 -9.02 3.30
C VAL A 85 18.46 -10.46 2.75
N PRO A 86 17.96 -10.63 1.51
CA PRO A 86 17.98 -11.91 0.81
C PRO A 86 19.40 -12.47 0.59
N ASP A 87 19.51 -13.77 0.28
CA ASP A 87 20.79 -14.38 -0.12
C ASP A 87 21.32 -13.73 -1.40
N HIS A 88 22.64 -13.54 -1.51
CA HIS A 88 23.27 -12.88 -2.67
C HIS A 88 22.70 -11.50 -3.00
N PHE A 89 22.24 -10.78 -1.97
CA PHE A 89 21.65 -9.46 -2.13
C PHE A 89 22.57 -8.50 -2.87
N GLN A 90 22.03 -7.92 -3.94
CA GLN A 90 22.58 -6.78 -4.66
C GLN A 90 21.56 -5.65 -4.58
N THR A 91 22.01 -4.42 -4.34
CA THR A 91 21.09 -3.27 -4.35
C THR A 91 20.57 -2.97 -5.75
N LEU A 92 19.40 -2.33 -5.86
CA LEU A 92 18.86 -1.86 -7.14
C LEU A 92 19.84 -0.88 -7.84
N GLN A 93 20.57 -0.07 -7.05
CA GLN A 93 21.58 0.84 -7.59
C GLN A 93 22.74 0.09 -8.24
N GLU A 94 23.29 -0.93 -7.57
CA GLU A 94 24.36 -1.76 -8.09
C GLU A 94 23.92 -2.56 -9.33
N PHE A 95 22.71 -3.13 -9.31
CA PHE A 95 22.16 -3.91 -10.42
C PHE A 95 22.06 -3.09 -11.72
N THR A 96 21.61 -1.85 -11.60
CA THR A 96 21.40 -0.98 -12.78
C THR A 96 22.64 -0.19 -13.20
N GLY A 97 23.64 -0.07 -12.32
CA GLY A 97 24.77 0.83 -12.51
C GLY A 97 24.42 2.33 -12.48
N MET A 98 23.16 2.71 -12.19
CA MET A 98 22.72 4.11 -12.23
C MET A 98 22.90 4.81 -10.89
N ARG A 99 23.73 5.86 -10.85
CA ARG A 99 23.99 6.63 -9.62
C ARG A 99 22.77 7.36 -9.08
N ARG A 100 21.91 7.91 -9.94
CA ARG A 100 20.68 8.62 -9.54
C ARG A 100 19.48 7.86 -10.08
N GLN A 101 18.69 7.31 -9.15
CA GLN A 101 17.48 6.55 -9.49
C GLN A 101 16.19 7.24 -9.08
N LEU A 102 16.26 8.19 -8.15
CA LEU A 102 15.10 8.90 -7.61
C LEU A 102 14.96 10.29 -8.24
N SER A 103 13.72 10.72 -8.40
CA SER A 103 13.35 12.09 -8.75
C SER A 103 13.77 13.07 -7.65
N SER A 104 13.90 14.34 -8.02
CA SER A 104 13.94 15.41 -7.03
C SER A 104 12.61 15.44 -6.26
N PRO A 105 12.62 15.73 -4.95
CA PRO A 105 11.40 15.92 -4.19
C PRO A 105 10.52 17.02 -4.80
N SER A 106 9.22 16.74 -4.94
CA SER A 106 8.24 17.69 -5.50
C SER A 106 7.04 17.86 -4.56
N PRO A 107 6.55 19.09 -4.32
CA PRO A 107 5.36 19.32 -3.51
C PRO A 107 4.10 18.77 -4.18
N VAL A 108 3.14 18.32 -3.38
CA VAL A 108 1.83 17.79 -3.80
C VAL A 108 0.74 18.70 -3.22
N GLU A 109 0.52 19.84 -3.88
CA GLU A 109 -0.33 20.92 -3.36
C GLU A 109 -1.81 20.54 -3.24
N ASP A 110 -2.30 19.62 -4.07
CA ASP A 110 -3.68 19.11 -4.04
C ASP A 110 -3.99 18.24 -2.81
N LEU A 111 -2.95 17.77 -2.10
CA LEU A 111 -3.09 17.06 -0.83
C LEU A 111 -2.92 17.96 0.41
N LYS A 112 -2.66 19.27 0.23
CA LYS A 112 -2.53 20.21 1.34
C LYS A 112 -3.88 20.55 1.95
N GLY A 113 -3.98 20.52 3.27
CA GLY A 113 -5.21 20.88 3.98
C GLY A 113 -6.16 19.69 4.09
N PHE A 114 -7.36 19.76 3.50
CA PHE A 114 -8.40 18.76 3.69
C PHE A 114 -8.76 18.05 2.38
N THR A 115 -8.38 16.77 2.27
CA THR A 115 -8.66 15.90 1.13
C THR A 115 -9.69 14.85 1.52
N TYR A 116 -10.68 14.59 0.67
CA TYR A 116 -11.78 13.68 1.01
C TYR A 116 -12.44 13.03 -0.20
N SER A 117 -13.20 11.97 0.06
CA SER A 117 -14.03 11.26 -0.91
C SER A 117 -15.35 10.83 -0.25
N ASN A 118 -16.47 11.19 -0.87
CA ASN A 118 -17.84 11.01 -0.35
C ASN A 118 -18.05 11.59 1.07
N VAL A 119 -17.43 12.74 1.32
CA VAL A 119 -17.67 13.59 2.48
C VAL A 119 -18.10 14.94 1.92
N ALA A 120 -19.12 15.62 2.46
CA ALA A 120 -19.30 17.04 2.15
C ALA A 120 -18.75 17.84 3.33
N VAL A 121 -18.01 18.91 3.04
CA VAL A 121 -17.47 19.81 4.04
C VAL A 121 -18.33 21.06 4.04
N LYS A 122 -18.98 21.36 5.17
CA LYS A 122 -19.57 22.67 5.42
C LYS A 122 -18.68 23.36 6.43
N THR A 123 -17.68 24.10 5.95
CA THR A 123 -16.95 25.01 6.82
C THR A 123 -17.90 26.12 7.26
N LYS A 124 -18.24 26.18 8.56
CA LYS A 124 -18.77 27.40 9.17
C LYS A 124 -17.60 28.36 9.41
N ILE A 125 -17.03 28.89 8.33
CA ILE A 125 -16.03 29.97 8.40
C ILE A 125 -16.71 31.24 7.87
N PRO A 126 -16.60 32.40 8.55
CA PRO A 126 -17.04 33.66 7.97
C PRO A 126 -16.20 33.95 6.72
N ILE A 127 -16.88 34.00 5.57
CA ILE A 127 -16.50 34.50 4.24
C ILE A 127 -15.05 35.05 4.15
N GLY A 128 -14.19 34.34 3.39
CA GLY A 128 -13.05 34.97 2.69
C GLY A 128 -11.62 34.52 3.03
N GLY A 129 -11.38 33.33 3.58
CA GLY A 129 -10.02 32.88 3.91
C GLY A 129 -9.72 31.45 3.49
N ASP A 130 -8.55 31.26 2.88
CA ASP A 130 -7.88 29.96 2.68
C ASP A 130 -7.91 29.17 4.00
N VAL A 131 -8.30 27.88 3.96
CA VAL A 131 -8.35 27.04 5.16
C VAL A 131 -6.92 26.64 5.54
N SER A 132 -6.19 27.58 6.13
CA SER A 132 -4.94 27.33 6.82
C SER A 132 -5.26 26.68 8.18
N VAL A 133 -5.00 25.38 8.28
CA VAL A 133 -5.09 24.66 9.56
C VAL A 133 -3.90 25.11 10.42
N SER A 134 -4.08 26.20 11.17
CA SER A 134 -3.09 26.66 12.14
C SER A 134 -3.19 25.81 13.41
N ALA A 135 -2.06 25.30 13.90
CA ALA A 135 -1.94 24.44 15.08
C ALA A 135 -2.48 25.05 16.39
N ALA A 136 -2.85 26.34 16.41
CA ALA A 136 -3.26 27.06 17.63
C ALA A 136 -4.78 27.09 17.89
N ARG A 137 -5.64 26.82 16.90
CA ARG A 137 -7.11 26.74 17.05
C ARG A 137 -7.68 25.91 15.88
N ALA A 138 -8.04 24.65 16.11
CA ALA A 138 -8.67 23.87 15.04
C ALA A 138 -10.09 24.41 14.79
N PRO A 139 -10.45 24.66 13.52
CA PRO A 139 -11.84 24.95 13.18
C PRO A 139 -12.70 23.72 13.43
N ILE A 140 -13.89 23.91 14.01
CA ILE A 140 -14.93 22.88 14.04
C ILE A 140 -15.37 22.67 12.59
N LEU A 141 -14.88 21.59 11.98
CA LEU A 141 -15.31 21.16 10.65
C LEU A 141 -16.64 20.41 10.79
N ASP A 142 -17.74 21.10 10.48
CA ASP A 142 -19.00 20.41 10.21
C ASP A 142 -18.83 19.66 8.87
N LEU A 143 -18.64 18.34 8.96
CA LEU A 143 -18.53 17.43 7.82
C LEU A 143 -19.87 16.73 7.59
N PRO A 144 -20.88 17.37 6.98
CA PRO A 144 -22.09 16.65 6.60
C PRO A 144 -21.72 15.53 5.62
N VAL A 145 -21.79 14.30 6.09
CA VAL A 145 -21.56 13.13 5.24
C VAL A 145 -22.64 13.08 4.16
N GLN A 146 -22.23 13.07 2.88
CA GLN A 146 -23.11 12.69 1.78
C GLN A 146 -22.83 11.23 1.40
N GLY A 147 -23.82 10.36 1.61
CA GLY A 147 -23.76 8.96 1.20
C GLY A 147 -23.50 7.96 2.33
N GLY A 148 -23.38 6.68 1.94
CA GLY A 148 -23.26 5.56 2.88
C GLY A 148 -21.88 5.44 3.54
N SER A 149 -20.79 5.67 2.81
CA SER A 149 -19.42 5.58 3.32
C SER A 149 -18.50 6.61 2.66
N GLY A 150 -17.43 6.97 3.35
CA GLY A 150 -16.46 7.96 2.90
C GLY A 150 -15.18 7.94 3.73
N ALA A 151 -14.19 8.69 3.27
CA ALA A 151 -12.89 8.82 3.93
C ALA A 151 -12.32 10.23 3.74
N PHE A 152 -11.42 10.60 4.65
CA PHE A 152 -10.71 11.87 4.59
C PHE A 152 -9.26 11.72 5.07
N LEU A 153 -8.43 12.61 4.55
CA LEU A 153 -7.05 12.86 4.93
C LEU A 153 -6.91 14.37 5.17
N VAL A 154 -6.36 14.74 6.32
CA VAL A 154 -5.98 16.12 6.61
C VAL A 154 -4.47 16.18 6.72
N THR A 155 -3.85 17.16 6.08
CA THR A 155 -2.42 17.47 6.21
C THR A 155 -2.23 18.92 6.62
N VAL A 156 -1.28 19.19 7.51
CA VAL A 156 -0.93 20.57 7.90
C VAL A 156 0.13 21.14 6.94
N ASP A 157 1.12 20.30 6.62
CA ASP A 157 2.26 20.64 5.80
C ASP A 157 2.03 20.15 4.37
N THR A 158 2.54 20.88 3.38
CA THR A 158 2.49 20.45 1.97
C THR A 158 3.21 19.10 1.81
N PRO A 159 2.51 18.02 1.41
CA PRO A 159 3.15 16.72 1.25
C PRO A 159 4.19 16.72 0.14
N ILE A 160 5.22 15.87 0.30
CA ILE A 160 6.35 15.76 -0.62
C ILE A 160 6.34 14.40 -1.31
N TYR A 161 6.42 14.41 -2.64
CA TYR A 161 6.51 13.23 -3.48
C TYR A 161 7.94 12.95 -3.94
N VAL A 162 8.34 11.68 -3.90
CA VAL A 162 9.61 11.16 -4.44
C VAL A 162 9.35 9.80 -5.11
N SER A 163 9.91 9.54 -6.29
CA SER A 163 9.76 8.25 -6.98
C SER A 163 10.98 7.86 -7.81
N PHE A 164 10.99 6.60 -8.28
CA PHE A 164 11.95 6.18 -9.30
C PHE A 164 11.73 6.89 -10.63
N GLN A 165 12.83 7.15 -11.34
CA GLN A 165 12.82 7.72 -12.68
C GLN A 165 12.62 6.66 -13.77
N SER A 166 13.12 5.44 -13.57
CA SER A 166 13.06 4.35 -14.55
C SER A 166 12.23 3.19 -14.03
N GLN A 167 11.03 2.99 -14.62
CA GLN A 167 10.20 1.82 -14.31
C GLN A 167 10.85 0.53 -14.83
N LEU A 168 11.44 0.55 -16.03
CA LEU A 168 12.10 -0.61 -16.64
C LEU A 168 13.18 -1.21 -15.74
N SER A 169 13.98 -0.35 -15.10
CA SER A 169 15.03 -0.80 -14.18
C SER A 169 14.46 -1.49 -12.94
N VAL A 170 13.34 -1.01 -12.44
CA VAL A 170 12.63 -1.63 -11.31
C VAL A 170 12.05 -2.98 -11.73
N GLU A 171 11.41 -3.04 -12.90
CA GLU A 171 10.82 -4.27 -13.43
C GLU A 171 11.88 -5.35 -13.67
N SER A 172 13.00 -5.02 -14.32
CA SER A 172 14.12 -5.96 -14.53
C SER A 172 14.68 -6.49 -13.20
N TYR A 173 14.81 -5.62 -12.19
CA TYR A 173 15.29 -6.02 -10.88
C TYR A 173 14.29 -6.93 -10.14
N MET A 174 12.99 -6.64 -10.24
CA MET A 174 11.95 -7.51 -9.69
C MET A 174 11.95 -8.88 -10.39
N LEU A 175 12.10 -8.94 -11.72
CA LEU A 175 12.17 -10.21 -12.44
C LEU A 175 13.29 -11.11 -11.89
N GLU A 176 14.47 -10.53 -11.69
CA GLU A 176 15.66 -11.25 -11.24
C GLU A 176 15.55 -11.68 -9.77
N TYR A 177 15.19 -10.77 -8.87
CA TYR A 177 15.37 -10.98 -7.43
C TYR A 177 14.09 -11.36 -6.66
N HIS A 178 12.89 -11.21 -7.24
CA HIS A 178 11.64 -11.42 -6.50
C HIS A 178 11.49 -12.83 -5.92
N ALA A 179 12.01 -13.86 -6.58
CA ALA A 179 11.98 -15.22 -6.06
C ALA A 179 12.77 -15.36 -4.73
N GLN A 180 13.88 -14.62 -4.60
CA GLN A 180 14.70 -14.61 -3.39
C GLN A 180 13.97 -13.86 -2.25
N TRP A 181 13.22 -12.80 -2.56
CA TRP A 181 12.42 -12.06 -1.57
C TRP A 181 11.31 -12.93 -0.99
N MET A 182 10.60 -13.65 -1.86
CA MET A 182 9.60 -14.65 -1.47
C MET A 182 10.21 -15.73 -0.58
N ARG A 183 11.39 -16.24 -0.96
CA ARG A 183 12.12 -17.24 -0.18
C ARG A 183 12.49 -16.71 1.21
N MET A 184 12.97 -15.47 1.30
CA MET A 184 13.28 -14.80 2.57
C MET A 184 12.03 -14.67 3.44
N GLY A 185 10.92 -14.17 2.91
CA GLY A 185 9.66 -14.03 3.64
C GLY A 185 9.13 -15.37 4.18
N PHE A 186 9.16 -16.42 3.34
CA PHE A 186 8.68 -17.74 3.70
C PHE A 186 9.62 -18.49 4.66
N LEU A 187 10.91 -18.64 4.30
CA LEU A 187 11.85 -19.48 5.07
C LEU A 187 12.33 -18.82 6.35
N LYS A 188 12.57 -17.50 6.33
CA LYS A 188 13.17 -16.80 7.47
C LYS A 188 12.12 -16.33 8.49
N TYR A 189 10.91 -16.02 8.01
CA TYR A 189 9.88 -15.40 8.84
C TYR A 189 8.58 -16.20 8.92
N GLY A 190 8.44 -17.31 8.18
CA GLY A 190 7.21 -18.11 8.19
C GLY A 190 5.99 -17.33 7.72
N LEU A 191 6.19 -16.25 6.94
CA LEU A 191 5.10 -15.40 6.51
C LEU A 191 4.31 -16.11 5.40
N PRO A 192 2.97 -16.20 5.50
CA PRO A 192 2.13 -16.83 4.48
C PRO A 192 1.91 -15.88 3.29
N ILE A 193 3.00 -15.41 2.68
CA ILE A 193 3.00 -14.45 1.57
C ILE A 193 2.67 -15.21 0.27
N LYS A 194 1.63 -14.80 -0.45
CA LYS A 194 1.38 -15.26 -1.82
C LYS A 194 2.33 -14.58 -2.79
N ASN A 195 2.46 -15.13 -4.00
CA ASN A 195 3.37 -14.56 -5.00
C ASN A 195 3.09 -13.09 -5.29
N GLU A 196 1.83 -12.67 -5.27
CA GLU A 196 1.42 -11.29 -5.48
C GLU A 196 1.38 -10.42 -4.20
N ASP A 197 1.75 -10.92 -3.01
CA ASP A 197 1.55 -10.15 -1.77
C ASP A 197 2.73 -9.21 -1.43
N LEU A 198 3.77 -9.16 -2.26
CA LEU A 198 4.91 -8.25 -2.07
C LEU A 198 4.74 -6.96 -2.85
N TYR A 199 4.95 -5.84 -2.15
CA TYR A 199 4.85 -4.49 -2.68
C TYR A 199 6.25 -3.88 -2.72
N LEU A 200 6.83 -3.70 -3.90
CA LEU A 200 8.04 -2.90 -4.03
C LEU A 200 7.63 -1.43 -4.13
N VAL A 201 7.99 -0.62 -3.12
CA VAL A 201 7.68 0.81 -3.09
C VAL A 201 8.54 1.52 -4.14
N ILE A 202 7.88 2.06 -5.16
CA ILE A 202 8.51 2.80 -6.25
C ILE A 202 8.38 4.32 -6.12
N GLY A 203 7.50 4.78 -5.23
CA GLY A 203 7.37 6.18 -4.89
C GLY A 203 6.60 6.36 -3.58
N THR A 204 6.79 7.51 -2.95
CA THR A 204 6.18 7.83 -1.67
C THR A 204 5.71 9.27 -1.66
N ILE A 205 4.56 9.51 -1.04
CA ILE A 205 4.14 10.85 -0.61
C ILE A 205 4.22 10.89 0.91
N LYS A 206 4.90 11.91 1.44
CA LYS A 206 5.19 12.05 2.86
C LYS A 206 4.80 13.40 3.40
N THR A 207 4.44 13.43 4.67
CA THR A 207 4.18 14.65 5.45
C THR A 207 4.61 14.42 6.90
N THR A 208 4.71 15.49 7.68
CA THR A 208 4.99 15.49 9.13
C THR A 208 3.72 15.34 9.95
N HIS A 209 2.62 15.94 9.50
CA HIS A 209 1.39 16.09 10.27
C HIS A 209 0.22 15.63 9.42
N TRP A 210 -0.48 14.60 9.91
CA TRP A 210 -1.64 14.04 9.24
C TRP A 210 -2.72 13.61 10.22
N LEU A 211 -3.95 13.57 9.71
CA LEU A 211 -5.10 12.94 10.33
C LEU A 211 -5.82 12.13 9.26
N VAL A 212 -6.08 10.85 9.52
CA VAL A 212 -6.85 9.98 8.62
C VAL A 212 -8.12 9.49 9.30
N GLY A 213 -9.16 9.35 8.51
CA GLY A 213 -10.44 8.85 8.99
C GLY A 213 -11.27 8.20 7.91
N SER A 214 -12.12 7.27 8.33
CA SER A 214 -13.16 6.70 7.49
C SER A 214 -14.46 6.54 8.26
N HIS A 215 -15.58 6.57 7.54
CA HIS A 215 -16.90 6.35 8.10
C HIS A 215 -17.73 5.45 7.19
N ARG A 216 -18.68 4.72 7.79
CA ARG A 216 -19.61 3.82 7.09
C ARG A 216 -21.08 4.14 7.30
N LYS A 217 -21.36 5.14 8.11
CA LYS A 217 -22.71 5.65 8.34
C LYS A 217 -22.63 7.17 8.27
N PRO A 218 -23.70 7.83 7.83
CA PRO A 218 -23.80 9.27 7.99
C PRO A 218 -23.76 9.58 9.49
N PHE A 219 -22.86 10.48 9.87
CA PHE A 219 -22.86 11.12 11.18
C PHE A 219 -23.16 12.60 10.99
N SER A 220 -23.88 13.18 11.93
CA SER A 220 -24.36 14.57 11.82
C SER A 220 -23.26 15.59 12.07
N HIS A 221 -22.30 15.27 12.95
CA HIS A 221 -21.22 16.16 13.37
C HIS A 221 -19.96 15.35 13.69
N LEU A 222 -18.82 15.87 13.25
CA LEU A 222 -17.50 15.45 13.69
C LEU A 222 -16.90 16.62 14.47
N PRO A 223 -16.90 16.59 15.81
CA PRO A 223 -16.15 17.58 16.57
C PRO A 223 -14.66 17.29 16.34
N LEU A 224 -14.07 17.98 15.35
CA LEU A 224 -12.62 18.19 15.31
C LEU A 224 -12.27 19.22 16.38
N ASP A 225 -12.43 18.85 17.65
CA ASP A 225 -11.85 19.63 18.73
C ASP A 225 -10.33 19.42 18.66
N ALA A 226 -9.57 20.51 18.59
CA ALA A 226 -8.12 20.52 18.38
C ALA A 226 -7.32 19.77 19.46
N THR A 227 -8.00 19.35 20.52
CA THR A 227 -7.48 18.42 21.51
C THR A 227 -7.76 17.01 21.00
N PHE A 228 -6.77 16.39 20.37
CA PHE A 228 -6.79 14.98 19.94
C PHE A 228 -6.81 14.03 21.15
N ALA A 229 -7.75 14.21 22.06
CA ALA A 229 -8.02 13.37 23.20
C ALA A 229 -8.97 12.26 22.75
N THR A 230 -8.41 11.06 22.60
CA THR A 230 -9.00 9.77 22.99
C THR A 230 -10.51 9.80 23.25
N HIS A 231 -11.32 9.95 22.20
CA HIS A 231 -12.71 9.55 22.29
C HIS A 231 -12.83 8.24 21.53
N GLU A 232 -12.74 7.13 22.28
CA GLU A 232 -13.15 5.80 21.84
C GLU A 232 -14.68 5.79 21.64
N GLY A 233 -15.15 6.57 20.67
CA GLY A 233 -16.49 6.47 20.14
C GLY A 233 -16.56 5.21 19.31
N ARG A 234 -17.30 4.21 19.80
CA ARG A 234 -17.47 2.83 19.32
C ARG A 234 -17.74 2.60 17.81
N ASN A 235 -17.81 3.64 16.99
CA ASN A 235 -18.15 3.57 15.55
C ASN A 235 -17.25 4.42 14.63
N SER A 236 -16.27 5.16 15.14
CA SER A 236 -15.44 6.08 14.36
C SER A 236 -13.96 5.81 14.58
N SER A 237 -13.31 5.25 13.56
CA SER A 237 -11.90 4.88 13.60
C SER A 237 -11.05 6.01 13.00
N PHE A 238 -10.44 6.82 13.85
CA PHE A 238 -9.52 7.87 13.43
C PHE A 238 -8.11 7.52 13.87
N HIS A 239 -7.12 7.84 13.04
CA HIS A 239 -5.71 7.78 13.41
C HIS A 239 -5.09 9.16 13.16
N HIS A 240 -4.19 9.59 14.03
CA HIS A 240 -3.49 10.86 13.92
C HIS A 240 -1.99 10.68 14.09
N GLY A 241 -1.23 11.48 13.36
CA GLY A 241 0.21 11.63 13.55
C GLY A 241 0.55 12.42 14.82
N PRO A 242 1.84 12.55 15.17
CA PRO A 242 2.31 13.32 16.32
C PRO A 242 1.84 14.78 16.23
N GLN A 243 1.44 15.33 17.38
CA GLN A 243 0.97 16.73 17.48
C GLN A 243 2.12 17.75 17.36
N CYS A 244 3.36 17.33 17.56
CA CYS A 244 4.55 18.15 17.38
C CYS A 244 5.65 17.29 16.76
N ALA A 245 6.15 17.68 15.58
CA ALA A 245 7.43 17.20 15.09
C ALA A 245 8.54 17.72 16.04
N SER A 246 9.24 16.80 16.70
CA SER A 246 10.36 17.13 17.58
C SER A 246 11.52 17.79 16.84
N SER A 247 11.61 17.59 15.51
CA SER A 247 12.55 18.28 14.65
C SER A 247 12.05 18.42 13.19
N PRO A 248 12.47 19.48 12.45
CA PRO A 248 12.10 19.69 11.03
C PRO A 248 12.54 18.57 10.06
N GLY A 249 13.35 17.61 10.53
CA GLY A 249 13.77 16.43 9.78
C GLY A 249 12.84 15.22 9.94
N ASP A 250 11.76 15.32 10.73
CA ASP A 250 10.85 14.22 11.06
C ASP A 250 9.77 13.95 9.99
N ASN A 251 10.04 14.31 8.72
CA ASN A 251 9.19 14.07 7.54
C ASN A 251 9.10 12.57 7.15
N ASN A 252 8.89 11.71 8.15
CA ASN A 252 9.08 10.27 8.07
C ASN A 252 7.76 9.51 7.94
N GLN A 253 6.65 10.20 7.65
CA GLN A 253 5.33 9.59 7.69
C GLN A 253 4.78 9.47 6.27
N CYS A 254 4.68 8.23 5.80
CA CYS A 254 4.27 7.94 4.44
C CYS A 254 2.75 7.81 4.39
N ILE A 255 2.09 8.76 3.72
CA ILE A 255 0.63 8.79 3.61
C ILE A 255 0.13 8.06 2.36
N PHE A 256 0.91 8.06 1.28
CA PHE A 256 0.65 7.25 0.09
C PHE A 256 1.92 6.57 -0.41
N VAL A 257 1.76 5.36 -0.94
CA VAL A 257 2.82 4.63 -1.65
C VAL A 257 2.42 4.37 -3.08
N HIS A 258 3.31 4.71 -4.00
CA HIS A 258 3.31 4.08 -5.31
C HIS A 258 4.15 2.81 -5.22
N TYR A 259 3.61 1.71 -5.71
CA TYR A 259 4.22 0.40 -5.62
C TYR A 259 4.13 -0.34 -6.96
N ALA A 260 5.00 -1.34 -7.10
CA ALA A 260 4.99 -2.35 -8.14
C ALA A 260 4.81 -3.75 -7.51
N LYS A 261 4.10 -4.62 -8.22
CA LYS A 261 3.84 -6.01 -7.83
C LYS A 261 4.22 -6.93 -8.99
N LEU A 262 4.61 -8.16 -8.65
CA LEU A 262 4.94 -9.20 -9.61
C LEU A 262 4.06 -10.42 -9.35
N LYS A 263 3.31 -10.87 -10.35
CA LYS A 263 2.50 -12.09 -10.28
C LYS A 263 3.09 -13.15 -11.19
N ARG A 264 3.26 -14.36 -10.65
CA ARG A 264 3.67 -15.54 -11.42
C ARG A 264 2.47 -16.42 -11.70
N ARG A 265 2.36 -16.92 -12.92
CA ARG A 265 1.33 -17.89 -13.27
C ARG A 265 1.56 -19.17 -12.44
N PRO A 266 0.50 -19.75 -11.85
CA PRO A 266 0.60 -21.07 -11.25
C PRO A 266 1.07 -22.06 -12.32
N PRO A 267 1.97 -23.00 -11.99
CA PRO A 267 2.39 -24.01 -12.96
C PRO A 267 1.16 -24.73 -13.52
N ARG A 268 1.06 -24.81 -14.86
CA ARG A 268 -0.01 -25.56 -15.54
C ARG A 268 -0.04 -26.99 -14.98
N THR A 269 -1.20 -27.62 -14.91
CA THR A 269 -1.41 -28.92 -14.25
C THR A 269 -0.42 -30.01 -14.68
N GLY A 270 0.05 -30.00 -15.94
CA GLY A 270 1.11 -30.89 -16.41
C GLY A 270 2.51 -30.56 -15.87
N VAL A 271 2.82 -29.29 -15.64
CA VAL A 271 4.12 -28.81 -15.11
C VAL A 271 4.16 -28.86 -13.58
N LYS A 272 3.02 -28.94 -12.87
CA LYS A 272 2.99 -29.12 -11.40
C LYS A 272 3.78 -30.33 -10.93
N ARG A 273 3.71 -31.46 -11.66
CA ARG A 273 4.51 -32.67 -11.34
C ARG A 273 6.01 -32.41 -11.53
N LEU A 274 6.39 -31.71 -12.60
CA LEU A 274 7.77 -31.37 -12.91
C LEU A 274 8.35 -30.34 -11.92
N TRP A 275 7.59 -29.31 -11.55
CA TRP A 275 7.96 -28.34 -10.53
C TRP A 275 8.02 -28.95 -9.13
N HIS A 276 7.12 -29.88 -8.80
CA HIS A 276 7.20 -30.63 -7.55
C HIS A 276 8.51 -31.44 -7.48
N SER A 277 8.86 -32.15 -8.56
CA SER A 277 10.13 -32.87 -8.66
C SER A 277 11.35 -31.95 -8.64
N ALA A 278 11.32 -30.82 -9.35
CA ALA A 278 12.40 -29.83 -9.33
C ALA A 278 12.53 -29.18 -7.94
N ARG A 279 11.42 -28.88 -7.26
CA ARG A 279 11.40 -28.31 -5.91
C ARG A 279 11.95 -29.29 -4.87
N LEU A 280 11.73 -30.59 -5.04
CA LEU A 280 12.39 -31.63 -4.25
C LEU A 280 13.89 -31.70 -4.54
N TYR A 281 14.28 -31.61 -5.82
CA TYR A 281 15.67 -31.62 -6.25
C TYR A 281 16.47 -30.40 -5.72
N PHE A 282 15.92 -29.19 -5.83
CA PHE A 282 16.50 -27.96 -5.25
C PHE A 282 16.51 -27.94 -3.73
N ARG A 283 15.76 -28.84 -3.06
CA ARG A 283 15.77 -28.98 -1.59
C ARG A 283 16.95 -29.80 -1.05
N GLY A 284 17.79 -30.38 -1.91
CA GLY A 284 18.99 -31.11 -1.48
C GLY A 284 18.72 -32.23 -0.48
N GLN A 285 17.57 -32.89 -0.56
CA GLN A 285 17.23 -34.01 0.33
C GLN A 285 17.22 -35.31 -0.46
N ASN A 286 18.20 -36.17 -0.14
CA ASN A 286 18.10 -37.60 -0.39
C ASN A 286 16.80 -38.13 0.20
N SER A 287 16.02 -38.79 -0.65
CA SER A 287 14.72 -39.36 -0.40
C SER A 287 14.70 -40.23 0.86
N LYS A 288 14.17 -39.69 1.95
CA LYS A 288 13.30 -40.48 2.83
C LYS A 288 11.91 -39.90 2.67
N ALA A 289 11.02 -40.71 2.14
CA ALA A 289 9.61 -40.37 1.96
C ALA A 289 9.04 -39.95 3.32
N ILE A 290 8.91 -38.64 3.52
CA ILE A 290 8.00 -38.09 4.51
C ILE A 290 6.67 -37.98 3.76
N GLU A 291 5.77 -38.91 4.06
CA GLU A 291 4.35 -38.76 3.77
C GLU A 291 3.93 -37.39 4.31
N TYR A 292 3.64 -36.46 3.40
CA TYR A 292 3.15 -35.14 3.77
C TYR A 292 1.72 -35.33 4.27
N ALA A 293 1.55 -35.37 5.59
CA ALA A 293 0.32 -34.90 6.21
C ALA A 293 0.10 -33.45 5.75
N ASP A 294 -1.09 -33.18 5.22
CA ASP A 294 -1.53 -31.85 4.84
C ASP A 294 -1.37 -30.92 6.06
N PRO A 295 -0.49 -29.89 6.01
CA PRO A 295 -0.28 -28.99 7.15
C PRO A 295 -1.51 -28.13 7.48
N MET A 296 -2.60 -28.19 6.69
CA MET A 296 -3.91 -27.66 7.11
C MET A 296 -4.75 -28.63 7.93
N SER A 297 -4.40 -29.92 8.00
CA SER A 297 -5.21 -30.93 8.69
C SER A 297 -5.04 -30.93 10.23
N GLU A 298 -3.93 -30.40 10.75
CA GLU A 298 -3.60 -30.39 12.20
C GLU A 298 -3.88 -29.07 12.95
N LEU A 299 -4.69 -28.16 12.42
CA LEU A 299 -5.20 -27.08 13.25
C LEU A 299 -6.19 -27.65 14.28
N PRO A 300 -6.08 -27.29 15.58
CA PRO A 300 -7.03 -27.73 16.59
C PRO A 300 -8.47 -27.40 16.18
N LEU A 301 -9.40 -28.34 16.37
CA LEU A 301 -10.81 -28.19 15.98
C LEU A 301 -11.49 -26.90 16.49
N TRP A 302 -11.01 -26.34 17.61
CA TRP A 302 -11.50 -25.08 18.16
C TRP A 302 -11.05 -23.83 17.36
N GLN A 303 -9.87 -23.86 16.73
CA GLN A 303 -9.37 -22.77 15.86
C GLN A 303 -10.12 -22.75 14.51
N ARG A 304 -10.45 -23.94 13.98
CA ARG A 304 -11.23 -24.11 12.74
C ARG A 304 -12.71 -23.75 12.92
N ARG A 305 -13.23 -23.80 14.15
CA ARG A 305 -14.63 -23.44 14.50
C ARG A 305 -14.80 -21.94 14.74
N ALA A 306 -13.80 -21.28 15.34
CA ALA A 306 -13.80 -19.83 15.53
C ALA A 306 -13.78 -19.04 14.21
N GLU A 307 -13.10 -19.54 13.16
CA GLU A 307 -13.10 -18.91 11.83
C GLU A 307 -14.40 -19.16 11.05
N ARG A 308 -15.12 -20.27 11.32
CA ARG A 308 -16.30 -20.67 10.53
C ARG A 308 -17.62 -20.17 11.10
N GLU A 309 -17.72 -19.93 12.39
CA GLU A 309 -18.99 -19.57 13.06
C GLU A 309 -19.19 -18.04 13.25
N GLN A 310 -18.28 -17.17 12.78
CA GLN A 310 -18.42 -15.70 12.93
C GLN A 310 -18.55 -14.88 11.63
N LEU A 311 -18.48 -15.49 10.45
CA LEU A 311 -18.44 -14.74 9.19
C LEU A 311 -19.70 -15.01 8.36
N GLY A 312 -20.74 -14.20 8.57
CA GLY A 312 -21.69 -13.92 7.49
C GLY A 312 -20.92 -13.43 6.26
N PRO A 313 -21.46 -13.51 5.03
CA PRO A 313 -20.71 -13.28 3.79
C PRO A 313 -19.94 -11.96 3.91
N LEU A 314 -18.62 -12.09 4.13
CA LEU A 314 -17.75 -10.94 4.16
C LEU A 314 -17.82 -10.38 2.74
N SER A 315 -18.31 -9.15 2.62
CA SER A 315 -18.04 -8.35 1.42
C SER A 315 -16.54 -8.47 1.19
N GLN A 316 -16.17 -9.13 0.10
CA GLN A 316 -14.76 -9.26 -0.25
C GLN A 316 -14.21 -7.83 -0.39
N PRO A 317 -13.01 -7.56 0.14
CA PRO A 317 -12.38 -6.28 -0.10
C PRO A 317 -12.33 -6.03 -1.61
N ALA A 318 -12.45 -4.76 -2.01
CA ALA A 318 -12.26 -4.42 -3.41
C ALA A 318 -10.89 -4.96 -3.86
N PRO A 319 -10.81 -5.62 -5.01
CA PRO A 319 -9.54 -6.12 -5.50
C PRO A 319 -8.58 -4.96 -5.69
N ASP A 320 -7.33 -5.15 -5.26
CA ASP A 320 -6.23 -4.23 -5.52
C ASP A 320 -6.15 -3.99 -7.05
N PRO A 321 -6.17 -2.74 -7.51
CA PRO A 321 -6.25 -2.45 -8.95
C PRO A 321 -4.99 -2.91 -9.69
N VAL A 322 -3.83 -3.03 -9.02
CA VAL A 322 -2.63 -3.64 -9.60
C VAL A 322 -2.82 -5.14 -9.77
N ASP A 323 -3.51 -5.82 -8.85
CA ASP A 323 -3.83 -7.25 -9.04
C ASP A 323 -4.75 -7.47 -10.24
N VAL A 324 -5.74 -6.59 -10.44
CA VAL A 324 -6.61 -6.63 -11.62
C VAL A 324 -5.80 -6.48 -12.91
N LEU A 325 -4.83 -5.55 -12.94
CA LEU A 325 -3.96 -5.35 -14.10
C LEU A 325 -3.02 -6.54 -14.33
N LEU A 326 -2.45 -7.13 -13.27
CA LEU A 326 -1.63 -8.33 -13.38
C LEU A 326 -2.41 -9.52 -13.95
N ASP A 327 -3.65 -9.71 -13.49
CA ASP A 327 -4.53 -10.77 -13.98
C ASP A 327 -4.92 -10.53 -15.44
N TYR A 328 -5.19 -9.28 -15.81
CA TYR A 328 -5.42 -8.90 -17.20
C TYR A 328 -4.21 -9.22 -18.09
N ILE A 329 -2.99 -8.82 -17.70
CA ILE A 329 -1.77 -9.11 -18.46
C ILE A 329 -1.58 -10.62 -18.65
N LEU A 330 -1.72 -11.41 -17.57
CA LEU A 330 -1.58 -12.87 -17.64
C LEU A 330 -2.71 -13.56 -18.43
N HIS A 331 -3.88 -12.95 -18.50
CA HIS A 331 -4.99 -13.44 -19.31
C HIS A 331 -4.76 -13.18 -20.81
N GLU A 332 -4.42 -11.94 -21.17
CA GLU A 332 -4.22 -11.52 -22.56
C GLU A 332 -2.91 -12.04 -23.17
N GLN A 333 -1.91 -12.36 -22.35
CA GLN A 333 -0.63 -12.93 -22.78
C GLN A 333 -0.51 -14.39 -22.34
N PRO A 334 -1.08 -15.35 -23.09
CA PRO A 334 -1.08 -16.76 -22.71
C PRO A 334 0.32 -17.38 -22.66
N ASP A 335 1.33 -16.77 -23.28
CA ASP A 335 2.72 -17.22 -23.23
C ASP A 335 3.54 -16.59 -22.11
N ALA A 336 3.00 -15.57 -21.43
CA ALA A 336 3.66 -14.95 -20.28
C ALA A 336 3.51 -15.81 -19.02
N ASP A 337 4.63 -16.16 -18.39
CA ASP A 337 4.65 -16.83 -17.08
C ASP A 337 4.67 -15.84 -15.91
N ILE A 338 5.01 -14.58 -16.18
CA ILE A 338 5.16 -13.52 -15.19
C ILE A 338 4.52 -12.25 -15.74
N ALA A 339 3.80 -11.55 -14.88
CA ALA A 339 3.37 -10.18 -15.11
C ALA A 339 3.95 -9.28 -14.03
N ILE A 340 4.33 -8.07 -14.42
CA ILE A 340 4.69 -6.98 -13.52
C ILE A 340 3.83 -5.79 -13.88
N ALA A 341 3.32 -5.14 -12.85
CA ALA A 341 2.55 -3.92 -13.00
C ALA A 341 2.80 -2.99 -11.82
N SER A 342 2.57 -1.70 -12.03
CA SER A 342 2.68 -0.69 -11.00
C SER A 342 1.45 0.20 -10.90
N SER A 343 1.22 0.73 -9.71
CA SER A 343 0.21 1.75 -9.46
C SER A 343 0.37 3.00 -10.35
N LEU A 344 1.60 3.34 -10.77
CA LEU A 344 1.84 4.46 -11.69
C LEU A 344 1.31 4.18 -13.11
N GLN A 345 1.40 2.94 -13.59
CA GLN A 345 0.83 2.55 -14.88
C GLN A 345 -0.69 2.68 -14.87
N ILE A 346 -1.33 2.34 -13.76
CA ILE A 346 -2.78 2.52 -13.58
C ILE A 346 -3.16 3.99 -13.68
N VAL A 347 -2.46 4.85 -12.95
CA VAL A 347 -2.67 6.31 -13.01
C VAL A 347 -2.49 6.83 -14.43
N ALA A 348 -1.47 6.36 -15.16
CA ALA A 348 -1.23 6.74 -16.55
C ALA A 348 -2.36 6.31 -17.48
N LEU A 349 -2.86 5.07 -17.35
CA LEU A 349 -3.97 4.54 -18.16
C LEU A 349 -5.25 5.36 -17.98
N PHE A 350 -5.60 5.70 -16.74
CA PHE A 350 -6.83 6.47 -16.47
C PHE A 350 -6.69 7.96 -16.83
N LYS A 351 -5.51 8.57 -16.65
CA LYS A 351 -5.26 9.95 -17.11
C LYS A 351 -5.32 10.07 -18.63
N ALA A 352 -4.76 9.11 -19.36
CA ALA A 352 -4.83 9.09 -20.82
C ALA A 352 -6.28 8.98 -21.33
N SER A 353 -7.13 8.21 -20.64
CA SER A 353 -8.54 8.07 -21.00
C SER A 353 -9.35 9.36 -20.83
N LEU A 354 -8.95 10.28 -19.94
CA LEU A 354 -9.62 11.56 -19.74
C LEU A 354 -9.30 12.60 -20.83
N HIS A 355 -8.18 12.44 -21.54
CA HIS A 355 -7.73 13.36 -22.58
C HIS A 355 -8.19 12.97 -24.00
N HIS A 356 -8.83 11.81 -24.18
CA HIS A 356 -9.54 11.48 -25.41
C HIS A 356 -11.04 11.75 -25.26
N PRO A 357 -11.54 12.94 -25.62
CA PRO A 357 -12.98 13.16 -25.70
C PRO A 357 -13.55 12.18 -26.73
N ILE A 358 -14.38 11.26 -26.27
CA ILE A 358 -15.22 10.41 -27.11
C ILE A 358 -16.30 11.32 -27.72
N HIS A 359 -15.91 12.18 -28.65
CA HIS A 359 -16.79 13.10 -29.38
C HIS A 359 -16.32 13.20 -30.84
N SER A 360 -16.40 12.10 -31.61
CA SER A 360 -16.17 12.15 -33.07
C SER A 360 -16.85 11.02 -33.85
N ALA A 361 -17.98 10.46 -33.41
CA ALA A 361 -18.65 9.39 -34.18
C ALA A 361 -20.18 9.37 -34.14
N LEU A 362 -20.83 10.49 -33.78
CA LEU A 362 -22.28 10.66 -33.91
C LEU A 362 -22.64 12.08 -34.36
N GLU A 363 -22.07 12.52 -35.50
CA GLU A 363 -22.83 13.43 -36.38
C GLU A 363 -23.58 12.56 -37.39
N VAL A 364 -24.76 12.16 -36.95
CA VAL A 364 -25.82 11.59 -37.78
C VAL A 364 -26.20 12.65 -38.80
N GLY A 365 -26.01 12.32 -40.07
CA GLY A 365 -26.54 13.09 -41.18
C GLY A 365 -28.06 13.14 -41.10
N THR A 366 -28.60 14.32 -40.81
CA THR A 366 -30.00 14.66 -41.08
C THR A 366 -30.06 16.10 -41.60
N GLY A 367 -30.43 16.21 -42.87
CA GLY A 367 -30.64 17.46 -43.60
C GLY A 367 -30.46 17.14 -45.09
N GLY A 368 -31.42 16.53 -45.78
CA GLY A 368 -32.83 16.87 -45.78
C GLY A 368 -33.12 17.53 -47.13
N LEU A 369 -33.40 16.70 -48.13
CA LEU A 369 -33.99 17.11 -49.40
C LEU A 369 -35.37 17.70 -49.11
N GLU A 370 -35.63 18.92 -49.60
CA GLU A 370 -37.01 19.36 -49.84
C GLU A 370 -37.05 20.19 -51.14
N ALA A 371 -37.68 19.60 -52.15
CA ALA A 371 -38.07 20.24 -53.40
C ALA A 371 -39.44 19.69 -53.82
N ALA A 372 -40.33 20.61 -54.17
CA ALA A 372 -41.54 20.46 -54.98
C ALA A 372 -42.69 19.56 -54.44
N HIS A 373 -43.78 20.17 -53.98
CA HIS A 373 -44.95 20.48 -54.84
C HIS A 373 -46.01 21.33 -54.12
#